data_AF-D1LWX9-F1
#
_entry.id   AF-D1LWX9-F1
#
_cell.length_a   1.000
_cell.length_b   1.000
_cell.length_c   1.000
_cell.angle_alpha   90.00
_cell.angle_beta   90.00
_cell.angle_gamma   90.00
#
_symmetry.space_group_name_H-M   'P 1'
#
loop_
_entity.id
_entity.type
_entity.pdbx_description
1 polymer ?
#
loop_
_entity_poly.entity_id
_entity_poly.type
_entity_poly.pdbx_seq_one_letter_code
_entity_poly.pdbx_strand_id
1 'polypeptide(L)'
;QSDEMEIIMTDLERANQRVTSSEKEIESLKSQLQSTSETLRQAEQMQKAPNMEQAIDILTRSSLEVELSAKEKEVSQLVDDVQRLQAANTKLRDSSSTQIAKLEEQISQKALALKNLEGKIQNQNDYEEMKRELTIMKSMEFQLPEDDTSNQQKSLEMLLLEKNRVLQSENTSMKLANAEMSNRYDTLQKDYGEVVSSVQEQKELVAQLEKDLLSVNAVSALYRGEGEGQAQPNISSELVADAVRDSATLDVSLQKQHIRTLQHHIRSLEQRQTVAHAPPEPSPGTADSLLPIISSQRERFRVRNQELETENRHQQKQIQVIQNELDSLRSDNVKLYEKIKFLQSYPSRSSPRPDDGTESRYSSQYEEKLDPFSSFSRKERQRKYMNLSPHDKATLSMGRFILSNKIARTITFFYTIFLHCLVFLVLYKLANTAACKRDMYSDCAQRFAEHMKEFHDDFDDAH
;
A
#
# COMPACT_ATOMS: atom_id res chain seq x y z
N GLN A 1 54.91 -24.24 -6.75
CA GLN A 1 55.13 -22.94 -7.42
C GLN A 1 54.71 -21.75 -6.56
N SER A 2 53.44 -21.56 -6.18
CA SER A 2 53.06 -20.42 -5.31
C SER A 2 53.67 -20.53 -3.90
N ASP A 3 53.55 -21.70 -3.27
CA ASP A 3 54.03 -21.92 -1.90
C ASP A 3 55.57 -21.89 -1.79
N GLU A 4 56.27 -22.35 -2.84
CA GLU A 4 57.73 -22.27 -2.93
C GLU A 4 58.20 -20.81 -3.08
N MET A 5 57.47 -19.99 -3.84
CA MET A 5 57.75 -18.55 -4.00
C MET A 5 57.55 -17.80 -2.68
N GLU A 6 56.52 -18.15 -1.91
CA GLU A 6 56.25 -17.57 -0.59
C GLU A 6 57.34 -17.94 0.43
N ILE A 7 57.78 -19.20 0.45
CA ILE A 7 58.90 -19.64 1.30
C ILE A 7 60.19 -18.89 0.92
N ILE A 8 60.51 -18.77 -0.37
CA ILE A 8 61.69 -18.03 -0.83
C ILE A 8 61.60 -16.54 -0.47
N MET A 9 60.42 -15.93 -0.56
CA MET A 9 60.20 -14.54 -0.14
C MET A 9 60.43 -14.36 1.36
N THR A 10 59.91 -15.26 2.19
CA THR A 10 60.08 -15.18 3.65
C THR A 10 61.53 -15.43 4.08
N ASP A 11 62.26 -16.33 3.42
CA ASP A 11 63.69 -16.53 3.64
C ASP A 11 64.53 -15.33 3.15
N LEU A 12 64.17 -14.71 2.02
CA LEU A 12 64.78 -13.47 1.55
C LEU A 12 64.56 -12.32 2.54
N GLU A 13 63.35 -12.20 3.09
CA GLU A 13 63.00 -11.20 4.09
C GLU A 13 63.77 -11.41 5.40
N ARG A 14 63.91 -12.67 5.83
CA ARG A 14 64.72 -13.05 7.00
C ARG A 14 66.21 -12.79 6.78
N ALA A 15 66.72 -13.07 5.59
CA ALA A 15 68.11 -12.78 5.22
C ALA A 15 68.37 -11.27 5.22
N ASN A 16 67.47 -10.48 4.62
CA ASN A 16 67.53 -9.02 4.62
C ASN A 16 67.46 -8.44 6.04
N GLN A 17 66.64 -9.01 6.93
CA GLN A 17 66.62 -8.61 8.34
C GLN A 17 67.95 -8.87 9.05
N ARG A 18 68.61 -10.01 8.78
CA ARG A 18 69.93 -10.32 9.36
C ARG A 18 71.04 -9.41 8.83
N VAL A 19 71.00 -9.10 7.53
CA VAL A 19 71.94 -8.16 6.92
C VAL A 19 71.78 -6.78 7.54
N THR A 20 70.55 -6.26 7.63
CA THR A 20 70.30 -4.95 8.25
C THR A 20 70.62 -4.90 9.74
N SER A 21 70.44 -5.99 10.50
CA SER A 21 70.90 -6.03 11.90
C SER A 21 72.43 -5.99 12.01
N SER A 22 73.12 -6.75 11.15
CA SER A 22 74.59 -6.76 11.13
C SER A 22 75.18 -5.42 10.67
N GLU A 23 74.57 -4.76 9.69
CA GLU A 23 74.96 -3.41 9.25
C GLU A 23 74.81 -2.39 10.39
N LYS A 24 73.73 -2.46 11.18
CA LYS A 24 73.56 -1.60 12.36
C LYS A 24 74.63 -1.84 13.43
N GLU A 25 75.03 -3.09 13.65
CA GLU A 25 76.11 -3.43 14.58
C GLU A 25 77.46 -2.92 14.10
N ILE A 26 77.76 -3.05 12.81
CA ILE A 26 78.99 -2.51 12.20
C ILE A 26 79.02 -0.98 12.32
N GLU A 27 77.90 -0.30 12.05
CA GLU A 27 77.82 1.17 12.17
C GLU A 27 77.98 1.63 13.63
N SER A 28 77.42 0.88 14.58
CA SER A 28 77.58 1.14 16.01
C SER A 28 79.05 1.00 16.46
N LEU A 29 79.71 -0.09 16.08
CA LEU A 29 81.12 -0.33 16.36
C LEU A 29 82.02 0.74 15.73
N LYS A 30 81.70 1.16 14.50
CA LYS A 30 82.42 2.21 13.78
C LYS A 30 82.27 3.56 14.49
N SER A 31 81.07 3.90 14.96
CA SER A 31 80.84 5.11 15.76
C SER A 31 81.59 5.10 17.09
N GLN A 32 81.67 3.94 17.77
CA GLN A 32 82.45 3.81 19.01
C GLN A 32 83.95 3.94 18.77
N LEU A 33 84.45 3.38 17.67
CA LEU A 33 85.86 3.48 17.28
C LEU A 33 86.25 4.92 16.91
N GLN A 34 85.33 5.64 16.26
CA GLN A 34 85.51 7.04 15.92
C GLN A 34 85.53 7.93 17.17
N SER A 35 84.63 7.69 18.15
CA SER A 35 84.62 8.47 19.40
C SER A 35 85.86 8.21 20.25
N THR A 36 86.33 6.97 20.33
CA THR A 36 87.58 6.63 21.06
C THR A 36 88.80 7.23 20.36
N SER A 37 88.85 7.22 19.03
CA SER A 37 89.91 7.89 18.26
C SER A 37 89.93 9.41 18.49
N GLU A 38 88.77 10.06 18.54
CA GLU A 38 88.66 11.50 18.81
C GLU A 38 89.11 11.84 20.23
N THR A 39 88.71 11.04 21.22
CA THR A 39 89.11 11.23 22.63
C THR A 39 90.62 11.09 22.82
N LEU A 40 91.24 10.11 22.13
CA LEU A 40 92.70 9.91 22.17
C LEU A 40 93.44 11.10 21.55
N ARG A 41 92.95 11.60 20.41
CA ARG A 41 93.53 12.76 19.72
C ARG A 41 93.40 14.05 20.54
N GLN A 42 92.33 14.20 21.31
CA GLN A 42 92.14 15.30 22.26
C GLN A 42 93.14 15.22 23.42
N ALA A 43 93.36 14.03 24.00
CA ALA A 43 94.33 13.82 25.06
C ALA A 43 95.78 14.14 24.60
N GLU A 44 96.14 13.77 23.37
CA GLU A 44 97.45 14.11 22.78
C GLU A 44 97.64 15.62 22.56
N GLN A 45 96.59 16.35 22.18
CA GLN A 45 96.65 17.81 22.00
C GLN A 45 96.79 18.55 23.34
N MET A 46 96.15 18.07 24.40
CA MET A 46 96.30 18.63 25.75
C MET A 46 97.72 18.48 26.30
N GLN A 47 98.42 17.39 25.96
CA GLN A 47 99.78 17.14 26.44
C GLN A 47 100.85 18.06 25.79
N LYS A 48 100.53 18.71 24.67
CA LYS A 48 101.43 19.61 23.93
C LYS A 48 101.27 21.10 24.27
N ALA A 49 100.35 21.48 25.17
CA ALA A 49 100.09 22.88 25.49
C ALA A 49 101.18 23.47 26.43
N PRO A 50 101.87 24.56 26.04
CA PRO A 50 102.98 25.12 26.82
C PRO A 50 102.56 26.05 27.96
N ASN A 51 101.29 26.48 28.05
CA ASN A 51 100.76 27.39 29.08
C ASN A 51 99.29 27.09 29.44
N MET A 52 98.91 27.34 30.71
CA MET A 52 97.58 27.01 31.28
C MET A 52 96.41 27.71 30.56
N GLU A 53 96.62 28.91 30.03
CA GLU A 53 95.59 29.71 29.34
C GLU A 53 95.24 29.14 27.96
N GLN A 54 96.23 28.62 27.22
CA GLN A 54 96.00 27.90 25.96
C GLN A 54 95.31 26.56 26.17
N ALA A 55 95.54 25.90 27.31
CA ALA A 55 94.83 24.67 27.65
C ALA A 55 93.33 24.90 27.92
N ILE A 56 92.97 26.05 28.50
CA ILE A 56 91.58 26.46 28.74
C ILE A 56 90.86 26.77 27.41
N ASP A 57 91.52 27.46 26.48
CA ASP A 57 90.97 27.75 25.15
C ASP A 57 90.78 26.48 24.29
N ILE A 58 91.68 25.50 24.40
CA ILE A 58 91.51 24.19 23.74
C ILE A 58 90.29 23.46 24.33
N LEU A 59 90.09 23.53 25.65
CA LEU A 59 88.96 22.89 26.33
C LEU A 59 87.62 23.50 25.91
N THR A 60 87.49 24.84 25.90
CA THR A 60 86.27 25.54 25.48
C THR A 60 85.97 25.30 24.01
N ARG A 61 86.99 25.32 23.14
CA ARG A 61 86.82 24.99 21.72
C ARG A 61 86.35 23.55 21.52
N SER A 62 86.89 22.58 22.27
CA SER A 62 86.45 21.18 22.20
C SER A 62 85.02 20.99 22.68
N SER A 63 84.60 21.70 23.73
CA SER A 63 83.23 21.68 24.24
C SER A 63 82.24 22.20 23.19
N LEU A 64 82.59 23.29 22.52
CA LEU A 64 81.77 23.85 21.44
C LEU A 64 81.71 22.92 20.22
N GLU A 65 82.81 22.23 19.90
CA GLU A 65 82.86 21.27 18.78
C GLU A 65 82.01 20.02 19.05
N VAL A 66 81.99 19.52 20.29
CA VAL A 66 81.09 18.43 20.71
C VAL A 66 79.63 18.87 20.67
N GLU A 67 79.31 20.08 21.15
CA GLU A 67 77.95 20.61 21.10
C GLU A 67 77.47 20.82 19.66
N LEU A 68 78.35 21.35 18.79
CA LEU A 68 78.07 21.52 17.37
C LEU A 68 77.85 20.17 16.67
N SER A 69 78.67 19.16 16.96
CA SER A 69 78.48 17.79 16.46
C SER A 69 77.17 17.15 16.95
N ALA A 70 76.80 17.38 18.22
CA ALA A 70 75.52 16.92 18.76
C ALA A 70 74.34 17.58 18.06
N LYS A 71 74.43 18.90 17.78
CA LYS A 71 73.42 19.64 17.04
C LYS A 71 73.35 19.23 15.56
N GLU A 72 74.47 18.95 14.91
CA GLU A 72 74.49 18.42 13.54
C GLU A 72 73.83 17.03 13.46
N LYS A 73 74.06 16.15 14.44
CA LYS A 73 73.35 14.86 14.54
C LYS A 73 71.86 15.03 14.76
N GLU A 74 71.44 15.96 15.63
CA GLU A 74 70.03 16.29 15.84
C GLU A 74 69.38 16.82 14.56
N VAL A 75 70.05 17.71 13.82
CA VAL A 75 69.59 18.22 12.53
C VAL A 75 69.46 17.10 11.50
N SER A 76 70.46 16.21 11.39
CA SER A 76 70.40 15.07 10.48
C SER A 76 69.22 14.13 10.82
N GLN A 77 68.99 13.87 12.10
CA GLN A 77 67.89 13.02 12.54
C GLN A 77 66.53 13.67 12.26
N LEU A 78 66.39 14.98 12.47
CA LEU A 78 65.18 15.73 12.12
C LEU A 78 64.93 15.73 10.61
N VAL A 79 65.98 15.83 9.79
CA VAL A 79 65.85 15.73 8.32
C VAL A 79 65.34 14.35 7.90
N ASP A 80 65.88 13.28 8.48
CA ASP A 80 65.43 11.90 8.21
C ASP A 80 63.97 11.70 8.63
N ASP A 81 63.56 12.25 9.79
CA ASP A 81 62.18 12.17 10.27
C ASP A 81 61.23 12.95 9.35
N VAL A 82 61.63 14.13 8.89
CA VAL A 82 60.86 14.90 7.90
C VAL A 82 60.72 14.11 6.60
N GLN A 83 61.78 13.49 6.09
CA GLN A 83 61.70 12.66 4.88
C GLN A 83 60.80 11.44 5.08
N ARG A 84 60.90 10.74 6.23
CA ARG A 84 60.03 9.61 6.58
C ARG A 84 58.56 10.04 6.65
N LEU A 85 58.27 11.17 7.29
CA LEU A 85 56.91 11.72 7.40
C LEU A 85 56.38 12.19 6.04
N GLN A 86 57.23 12.72 5.15
CA GLN A 86 56.86 13.07 3.79
C GLN A 86 56.52 11.81 2.96
N ALA A 87 57.32 10.75 3.07
CA ALA A 87 57.04 9.47 2.42
C ALA A 87 55.75 8.82 2.94
N ALA A 88 55.50 8.89 4.25
CA ALA A 88 54.25 8.39 4.85
C ALA A 88 53.03 9.20 4.38
N ASN A 89 53.14 10.54 4.32
CA ASN A 89 52.06 11.40 3.84
C ASN A 89 51.75 11.18 2.35
N THR A 90 52.77 11.03 1.50
CA THR A 90 52.58 10.72 0.08
C THR A 90 51.90 9.37 -0.11
N LYS A 91 52.37 8.32 0.59
CA LYS A 91 51.72 7.00 0.57
C LYS A 91 50.27 7.06 1.05
N LEU A 92 49.99 7.79 2.12
CA LEU A 92 48.62 7.95 2.63
C LEU A 92 47.74 8.69 1.62
N ARG A 93 48.27 9.76 1.01
CA ARG A 93 47.59 10.53 -0.03
C ARG A 93 47.26 9.67 -1.25
N ASP A 94 48.21 8.87 -1.72
CA ASP A 94 48.00 7.98 -2.87
C ASP A 94 46.97 6.89 -2.54
N SER A 95 47.07 6.27 -1.36
CA SER A 95 46.09 5.28 -0.91
C SER A 95 44.68 5.85 -0.80
N SER A 96 44.54 7.06 -0.25
CA SER A 96 43.26 7.76 -0.16
C SER A 96 42.74 8.13 -1.55
N SER A 97 43.60 8.60 -2.45
CA SER A 97 43.23 8.94 -3.83
C SER A 97 42.72 7.71 -4.60
N THR A 98 43.37 6.55 -4.46
CA THR A 98 42.91 5.31 -5.10
C THR A 98 41.58 4.82 -4.53
N GLN A 99 41.38 4.96 -3.21
CA GLN A 99 40.10 4.61 -2.58
C GLN A 99 38.97 5.55 -3.03
N ILE A 100 39.23 6.85 -3.15
CA ILE A 100 38.29 7.83 -3.69
C ILE A 100 37.91 7.46 -5.12
N ALA A 101 38.89 7.21 -6.00
CA ALA A 101 38.62 6.82 -7.39
C ALA A 101 37.76 5.55 -7.49
N LYS A 102 38.02 4.56 -6.64
CA LYS A 102 37.22 3.32 -6.57
C LYS A 102 35.78 3.59 -6.12
N LEU A 103 35.58 4.46 -5.13
CA LEU A 103 34.24 4.83 -4.66
C LEU A 103 33.48 5.65 -5.72
N GLU A 104 34.16 6.58 -6.40
CA GLU A 104 33.59 7.34 -7.52
C GLU A 104 33.14 6.43 -8.67
N GLU A 105 33.94 5.41 -9.00
CA GLU A 105 33.57 4.41 -10.00
C GLU A 105 32.33 3.62 -9.57
N GLN A 106 32.26 3.17 -8.32
CA GLN A 106 31.09 2.45 -7.80
C GLN A 106 29.83 3.32 -7.80
N ILE A 107 29.95 4.59 -7.44
CA ILE A 107 28.83 5.55 -7.50
C ILE A 107 28.36 5.70 -8.94
N SER A 108 29.27 5.85 -9.91
CA SER A 108 28.93 5.92 -11.34
C SER A 108 28.21 4.66 -11.83
N GLN A 109 28.73 3.48 -11.49
CA GLN A 109 28.08 2.21 -11.83
C GLN A 109 26.68 2.07 -11.22
N LYS A 110 26.51 2.43 -9.95
CA LYS A 110 25.20 2.43 -9.26
C LYS A 110 24.22 3.43 -9.87
N ALA A 111 24.69 4.63 -10.23
CA ALA A 111 23.87 5.64 -10.90
C ALA A 111 23.37 5.15 -12.27
N LEU A 112 24.22 4.50 -13.05
CA LEU A 112 23.82 3.92 -14.33
C LEU A 112 22.83 2.76 -14.17
N ALA A 113 23.02 1.90 -13.16
CA ALA A 113 22.09 0.83 -12.84
C ALA A 113 20.71 1.37 -12.40
N LEU A 114 20.69 2.43 -11.58
CA LEU A 114 19.45 3.11 -11.18
C LEU A 114 18.73 3.70 -12.39
N LYS A 115 19.45 4.39 -13.28
CA LYS A 115 18.87 4.94 -14.51
C LYS A 115 18.26 3.85 -15.41
N ASN A 116 18.91 2.69 -15.51
CA ASN A 116 18.38 1.56 -16.26
C ASN A 116 17.12 0.97 -15.60
N LEU A 117 17.08 0.88 -14.28
CA LEU A 117 15.90 0.41 -13.54
C LEU A 117 14.74 1.41 -13.64
N GLU A 118 15.03 2.70 -13.53
CA GLU A 118 14.06 3.78 -13.73
C GLU A 118 13.46 3.72 -15.15
N GLY A 119 14.29 3.51 -16.18
CA GLY A 119 13.82 3.29 -17.54
C GLY A 119 12.93 2.05 -17.68
N LYS A 120 13.25 0.94 -16.99
CA LYS A 120 12.39 -0.26 -16.99
C LYS A 120 11.04 0.00 -16.31
N ILE A 121 11.03 0.72 -15.20
CA ILE A 121 9.78 1.10 -14.50
C ILE A 121 8.95 2.00 -15.42
N GLN A 122 9.59 2.98 -16.06
CA GLN A 122 8.91 3.90 -16.96
C GLN A 122 8.30 3.19 -18.19
N ASN A 123 9.00 2.20 -18.73
CA ASN A 123 8.48 1.33 -19.78
C ASN A 123 7.33 0.41 -19.33
N GLN A 124 7.09 0.28 -18.02
CA GLN A 124 6.02 -0.52 -17.42
C GLN A 124 4.89 0.33 -16.85
N ASN A 125 4.89 1.65 -17.09
CA ASN A 125 3.91 2.57 -16.53
C ASN A 125 2.45 2.26 -16.98
N ASP A 126 2.28 1.64 -18.14
CA ASP A 126 1.01 1.27 -18.75
C ASP A 126 0.49 -0.11 -18.30
N TYR A 127 1.23 -0.83 -17.46
CA TYR A 127 0.87 -2.18 -17.01
C TYR A 127 -0.51 -2.24 -16.34
N GLU A 128 -0.84 -1.28 -15.46
CA GLU A 128 -2.16 -1.24 -14.81
C GLU A 128 -3.29 -0.85 -15.78
N GLU A 129 -2.98 -0.10 -16.84
CA GLU A 129 -3.95 0.21 -17.90
C GLU A 129 -4.25 -1.02 -18.75
N MET A 130 -3.21 -1.69 -19.27
CA MET A 130 -3.35 -2.96 -19.98
C MET A 130 -4.08 -4.02 -19.14
N LYS A 131 -3.80 -4.09 -17.83
CA LYS A 131 -4.49 -5.00 -16.91
C LYS A 131 -5.95 -4.64 -16.70
N ARG A 132 -6.30 -3.35 -16.63
CA ARG A 132 -7.70 -2.89 -16.59
C ARG A 132 -8.42 -3.25 -17.87
N GLU A 133 -7.85 -2.93 -19.04
CA GLU A 133 -8.44 -3.27 -20.34
C GLU A 133 -8.65 -4.77 -20.48
N LEU A 134 -7.66 -5.58 -20.10
CA LEU A 134 -7.77 -7.04 -20.10
C LEU A 134 -8.87 -7.53 -19.15
N THR A 135 -9.04 -6.89 -17.98
CA THR A 135 -10.10 -7.22 -17.03
C THR A 135 -11.47 -6.85 -17.60
N ILE A 136 -11.58 -5.71 -18.29
CA ILE A 136 -12.82 -5.25 -18.93
C ILE A 136 -13.18 -6.19 -20.10
N MET A 137 -12.22 -6.57 -20.94
CA MET A 137 -12.44 -7.58 -21.99
C MET A 137 -12.89 -8.90 -21.39
N LYS A 138 -12.22 -9.34 -20.32
CA LYS A 138 -12.61 -10.56 -19.60
C LYS A 138 -14.02 -10.44 -19.00
N SER A 139 -14.44 -9.27 -18.52
CA SER A 139 -15.81 -9.10 -18.05
C SER A 139 -16.82 -9.05 -19.20
N MET A 140 -16.50 -8.39 -20.32
CA MET A 140 -17.39 -8.30 -21.48
C MET A 140 -17.56 -9.64 -22.21
N GLU A 141 -16.50 -10.46 -22.27
CA GLU A 141 -16.54 -11.78 -22.91
C GLU A 141 -17.27 -12.83 -22.04
N PHE A 142 -17.33 -12.61 -20.72
CA PHE A 142 -17.89 -13.57 -19.74
C PHE A 142 -19.11 -13.07 -18.93
N GLN A 143 -19.67 -11.90 -19.22
CA GLN A 143 -20.94 -11.45 -18.65
C GLN A 143 -22.12 -12.17 -19.33
N LEU A 144 -22.51 -13.30 -18.75
CA LEU A 144 -23.87 -13.85 -18.86
C LEU A 144 -24.77 -13.16 -17.81
N PRO A 145 -26.06 -12.95 -18.09
CA PRO A 145 -26.95 -12.27 -17.16
C PRO A 145 -27.24 -13.17 -15.95
N GLU A 146 -26.93 -12.62 -14.77
CA GLU A 146 -27.42 -12.95 -13.44
C GLU A 146 -27.25 -14.41 -12.95
N ASP A 147 -26.31 -14.62 -12.03
CA ASP A 147 -26.68 -15.20 -10.73
C ASP A 147 -25.68 -14.73 -9.67
N ASP A 148 -26.17 -13.85 -8.79
CA ASP A 148 -25.50 -13.37 -7.59
C ASP A 148 -25.34 -14.56 -6.63
N THR A 149 -24.18 -15.23 -6.65
CA THR A 149 -23.51 -15.88 -5.49
C THR A 149 -22.47 -16.89 -5.95
N SER A 150 -21.20 -16.46 -6.01
CA SER A 150 -20.02 -17.20 -5.52
C SER A 150 -18.76 -16.66 -6.18
N ASN A 151 -17.95 -16.01 -5.36
CA ASN A 151 -16.65 -15.45 -5.72
C ASN A 151 -15.58 -16.54 -5.89
N GLN A 152 -15.82 -17.49 -6.79
CA GLN A 152 -14.79 -18.40 -7.31
C GLN A 152 -14.60 -18.05 -8.78
N GLN A 153 -13.45 -17.45 -9.09
CA GLN A 153 -12.99 -17.30 -10.47
C GLN A 153 -12.85 -18.70 -11.09
N LYS A 154 -13.94 -19.20 -11.69
CA LYS A 154 -13.91 -20.39 -12.55
C LYS A 154 -12.84 -20.15 -13.61
N SER A 155 -11.94 -21.12 -13.82
CA SER A 155 -10.87 -20.96 -14.79
C SER A 155 -11.47 -20.70 -16.17
N LEU A 156 -10.77 -19.88 -16.98
CA LEU A 156 -11.19 -19.54 -18.34
C LEU A 156 -11.55 -20.79 -19.15
N GLU A 157 -10.77 -21.85 -18.97
CA GLU A 157 -10.96 -23.16 -19.57
C GLU A 157 -12.28 -23.81 -19.14
N MET A 158 -12.65 -23.74 -17.86
CA MET A 158 -13.91 -24.31 -17.36
C MET A 158 -15.14 -23.55 -17.86
N LEU A 159 -15.07 -22.22 -17.94
CA LEU A 159 -16.15 -21.39 -18.50
C LEU A 159 -16.31 -21.61 -20.01
N LEU A 160 -15.20 -21.74 -20.74
CA LEU A 160 -15.22 -22.06 -22.16
C LEU A 160 -15.79 -23.45 -22.42
N LEU A 161 -15.43 -24.45 -21.60
CA LEU A 161 -15.97 -25.79 -21.71
C LEU A 161 -17.48 -25.83 -21.42
N GLU A 162 -17.96 -25.13 -20.37
CA GLU A 162 -19.40 -25.09 -20.09
C GLU A 162 -20.17 -24.37 -21.19
N LYS A 163 -19.66 -23.24 -21.71
CA LYS A 163 -20.27 -22.54 -22.84
C LYS A 163 -20.27 -23.40 -24.12
N ASN A 164 -19.20 -24.14 -24.38
CA ASN A 164 -19.14 -25.05 -25.51
C ASN A 164 -20.16 -26.19 -25.36
N ARG A 165 -20.33 -26.72 -24.14
CA ARG A 165 -21.32 -27.75 -23.83
C ARG A 165 -22.76 -27.24 -24.01
N VAL A 166 -23.06 -26.03 -23.54
CA VAL A 166 -24.37 -25.38 -23.73
C VAL A 166 -24.64 -25.14 -25.21
N LEU A 167 -23.69 -24.55 -25.94
CA LEU A 167 -23.81 -24.33 -27.38
C LEU A 167 -23.99 -25.64 -28.15
N GLN A 168 -23.29 -26.71 -27.77
CA GLN A 168 -23.49 -28.03 -28.36
C GLN A 168 -24.92 -28.53 -28.09
N SER A 169 -25.43 -28.38 -26.87
CA SER A 169 -26.80 -28.79 -26.52
C SER A 169 -27.86 -28.01 -27.30
N GLU A 170 -27.70 -26.69 -27.42
CA GLU A 170 -28.58 -25.83 -28.22
C GLU A 170 -28.51 -26.21 -29.69
N ASN A 171 -27.32 -26.48 -30.22
CA ASN A 171 -27.13 -26.91 -31.60
C ASN A 171 -27.79 -28.28 -31.87
N THR A 172 -27.70 -29.22 -30.93
CA THR A 172 -28.44 -30.49 -31.04
C THR A 172 -29.95 -30.29 -30.98
N SER A 173 -30.44 -29.41 -30.11
CA SER A 173 -31.86 -29.08 -30.01
C SER A 173 -32.39 -28.44 -31.30
N MET A 174 -31.65 -27.47 -31.85
CA MET A 174 -31.99 -26.82 -33.12
C MET A 174 -31.96 -27.81 -34.29
N LYS A 175 -31.00 -28.75 -34.31
CA LYS A 175 -30.98 -29.83 -35.32
C LYS A 175 -32.19 -30.74 -35.23
N LEU A 176 -32.62 -31.11 -34.01
CA LEU A 176 -33.82 -31.92 -33.79
C LEU A 176 -35.08 -31.18 -34.23
N ALA A 177 -35.23 -29.91 -33.84
CA ALA A 177 -36.35 -29.07 -34.27
C ALA A 177 -36.40 -28.90 -35.80
N ASN A 178 -35.23 -28.72 -36.44
CA ASN A 178 -35.16 -28.61 -37.89
C ASN A 178 -35.52 -29.94 -38.59
N ALA A 179 -35.08 -31.08 -38.04
CA ALA A 179 -35.46 -32.40 -38.53
C ALA A 179 -36.97 -32.66 -38.35
N GLU A 180 -37.56 -32.24 -37.21
CA GLU A 180 -38.99 -32.34 -36.97
C GLU A 180 -39.79 -31.49 -37.97
N MET A 181 -39.38 -30.24 -38.20
CA MET A 181 -40.02 -29.36 -39.17
C MET A 181 -39.88 -29.89 -40.60
N SER A 182 -38.73 -30.47 -40.96
CA SER A 182 -38.54 -31.15 -42.25
C SER A 182 -39.48 -32.35 -42.40
N ASN A 183 -39.60 -33.21 -41.37
CA ASN A 183 -40.53 -34.34 -41.40
C ASN A 183 -42.00 -33.90 -41.54
N ARG A 184 -42.38 -32.81 -40.86
CA ARG A 184 -43.72 -32.23 -41.00
C ARG A 184 -43.94 -31.68 -42.40
N TYR A 185 -42.93 -31.05 -43.00
CA TYR A 185 -42.99 -30.58 -44.37
C TYR A 185 -43.16 -31.73 -45.37
N ASP A 186 -42.38 -32.81 -45.22
CA ASP A 186 -42.47 -34.00 -46.07
C ASP A 186 -43.83 -34.69 -45.94
N THR A 187 -44.36 -34.79 -44.71
CA THR A 187 -45.70 -35.34 -44.47
C THR A 187 -46.77 -34.47 -45.13
N LEU A 188 -46.71 -33.16 -44.91
CA LEU A 188 -47.67 -32.22 -45.51
C LEU A 188 -47.59 -32.23 -47.04
N GLN A 189 -46.40 -32.38 -47.61
CA GLN A 189 -46.21 -32.50 -49.05
C GLN A 189 -46.78 -33.81 -49.61
N LYS A 190 -46.67 -34.91 -48.85
CA LYS A 190 -47.32 -36.18 -49.19
C LYS A 190 -48.83 -36.05 -49.15
N ASP A 191 -49.39 -35.50 -48.07
CA ASP A 191 -50.84 -35.29 -47.92
C ASP A 191 -51.37 -34.37 -49.02
N TYR A 192 -50.63 -33.31 -49.36
CA TYR A 192 -50.96 -32.42 -50.48
C TYR A 192 -50.99 -33.19 -51.81
N GLY A 193 -50.01 -34.06 -52.06
CA GLY A 193 -49.99 -34.94 -53.23
C GLY A 193 -51.17 -35.90 -53.30
N GLU A 194 -51.55 -36.51 -52.17
CA GLU A 194 -52.71 -37.40 -52.08
C GLU A 194 -54.02 -36.64 -52.38
N VAL A 195 -54.19 -35.44 -51.82
CA VAL A 195 -55.35 -34.57 -52.11
C VAL A 195 -55.37 -34.17 -53.59
N VAL A 196 -54.24 -33.82 -54.18
CA VAL A 196 -54.16 -33.49 -55.62
C VAL A 196 -54.55 -34.69 -56.50
N SER A 197 -54.10 -35.90 -56.17
CA SER A 197 -54.51 -37.13 -56.89
C SER A 197 -56.01 -37.38 -56.77
N SER A 198 -56.57 -37.27 -55.56
CA SER A 198 -58.01 -37.43 -55.32
C SER A 198 -58.84 -36.39 -56.10
N VAL A 199 -58.39 -35.14 -56.14
CA VAL A 199 -59.04 -34.09 -56.96
C VAL A 199 -58.97 -34.42 -58.45
N GLN A 200 -57.85 -34.99 -58.92
CA GLN A 200 -57.69 -35.39 -60.31
C GLN A 200 -58.61 -36.56 -60.67
N GLU A 201 -58.68 -37.59 -59.83
CA GLU A 201 -59.60 -38.73 -59.97
C GLU A 201 -61.06 -38.27 -59.95
N GLN A 202 -61.42 -37.36 -59.04
CA GLN A 202 -62.75 -36.77 -59.00
C GLN A 202 -63.08 -35.99 -60.27
N LYS A 203 -62.14 -35.20 -60.82
CA LYS A 203 -62.33 -34.49 -62.09
C LYS A 203 -62.55 -35.44 -63.25
N GLU A 204 -61.81 -36.53 -63.31
CA GLU A 204 -61.97 -37.56 -64.35
C GLU A 204 -63.33 -38.27 -64.23
N LEU A 205 -63.74 -38.62 -63.01
CA LEU A 205 -65.05 -39.21 -62.75
C LEU A 205 -66.19 -38.24 -63.11
N VAL A 206 -66.07 -36.96 -62.77
CA VAL A 206 -67.05 -35.92 -63.15
C VAL A 206 -67.13 -35.79 -64.67
N ALA A 207 -65.99 -35.74 -65.37
CA ALA A 207 -65.99 -35.67 -66.84
C ALA A 207 -66.64 -36.91 -67.48
N GLN A 208 -66.45 -38.10 -66.88
CA GLN A 208 -67.10 -39.32 -67.34
C GLN A 208 -68.61 -39.29 -67.07
N LEU A 209 -69.05 -38.84 -65.89
CA LEU A 209 -70.46 -38.65 -65.58
C LEU A 209 -71.12 -37.61 -66.50
N GLU A 210 -70.43 -36.53 -66.83
CA GLU A 210 -70.91 -35.54 -67.80
C GLU A 210 -71.07 -36.14 -69.20
N LYS A 211 -70.13 -36.97 -69.66
CA LYS A 211 -70.23 -37.69 -70.93
C LYS A 211 -71.39 -38.70 -70.92
N ASP A 212 -71.54 -39.45 -69.84
CA ASP A 212 -72.62 -40.43 -69.70
C ASP A 212 -73.99 -39.72 -69.63
N LEU A 213 -74.09 -38.60 -68.91
CA LEU A 213 -75.30 -37.74 -68.89
C LEU A 213 -75.60 -37.15 -70.27
N LEU A 214 -74.59 -36.70 -71.02
CA LEU A 214 -74.78 -36.26 -72.41
C LEU A 214 -75.29 -37.42 -73.28
N SER A 215 -74.80 -38.64 -73.09
CA SER A 215 -75.28 -39.82 -73.81
C SER A 215 -76.71 -40.19 -73.44
N VAL A 216 -77.06 -40.18 -72.15
CA VAL A 216 -78.41 -40.47 -71.65
C VAL A 216 -79.38 -39.36 -72.05
N ASN A 217 -78.95 -38.10 -72.06
CA ASN A 217 -79.76 -36.99 -72.54
C ASN A 217 -79.92 -37.05 -74.07
N ALA A 218 -78.91 -37.47 -74.84
CA ALA A 218 -79.03 -37.70 -76.28
C ALA A 218 -79.98 -38.88 -76.59
N VAL A 219 -79.91 -39.97 -75.83
CA VAL A 219 -80.87 -41.10 -75.92
C VAL A 219 -82.26 -40.66 -75.47
N SER A 220 -82.35 -39.87 -74.40
CA SER A 220 -83.62 -39.30 -73.93
C SER A 220 -84.20 -38.30 -74.93
N ALA A 221 -83.38 -37.56 -75.68
CA ALA A 221 -83.82 -36.68 -76.76
C ALA A 221 -84.24 -37.46 -78.02
N LEU A 222 -83.65 -38.64 -78.27
CA LEU A 222 -84.09 -39.56 -79.34
C LEU A 222 -85.42 -40.26 -79.02
N TYR A 223 -85.77 -40.42 -77.73
CA TYR A 223 -87.02 -41.07 -77.29
C TYR A 223 -88.07 -40.13 -76.70
N ARG A 224 -87.75 -38.83 -76.50
CA ARG A 224 -88.68 -37.82 -76.02
C ARG A 224 -89.09 -36.92 -77.17
N GLY A 225 -90.18 -37.34 -77.82
CA GLY A 225 -90.99 -36.46 -78.64
C GLY A 225 -91.39 -35.20 -77.86
N GLU A 226 -91.57 -34.12 -78.61
CA GLU A 226 -92.01 -32.79 -78.20
C GLU A 226 -93.02 -32.81 -77.04
N GLY A 227 -92.70 -32.08 -75.96
CA GLY A 227 -93.58 -31.99 -74.80
C GLY A 227 -92.98 -31.10 -73.71
N GLU A 228 -93.25 -29.81 -73.83
CA GLU A 228 -93.01 -28.74 -72.85
C GLU A 228 -93.61 -29.04 -71.46
N GLY A 229 -93.05 -28.45 -70.40
CA GLY A 229 -93.74 -28.37 -69.11
C GLY A 229 -92.85 -27.99 -67.93
N GLN A 230 -93.11 -26.84 -67.34
CA GLN A 230 -92.29 -26.10 -66.38
C GLN A 230 -92.39 -26.57 -64.90
N ALA A 231 -91.32 -26.19 -64.20
CA ALA A 231 -91.01 -26.17 -62.77
C ALA A 231 -92.10 -25.77 -61.74
N GLN A 232 -92.03 -26.37 -60.54
CA GLN A 232 -91.75 -25.77 -59.19
C GLN A 232 -92.30 -26.65 -58.03
N PRO A 233 -91.97 -26.45 -56.73
CA PRO A 233 -90.75 -25.92 -56.09
C PRO A 233 -90.26 -26.67 -54.80
N ASN A 234 -89.01 -26.37 -54.40
CA ASN A 234 -88.45 -26.21 -53.03
C ASN A 234 -88.52 -27.33 -51.96
N ILE A 235 -87.39 -28.06 -51.82
CA ILE A 235 -87.02 -28.84 -50.61
C ILE A 235 -85.74 -28.27 -49.94
N SER A 236 -85.06 -27.31 -50.60
CA SER A 236 -83.70 -26.86 -50.23
C SER A 236 -83.62 -25.85 -49.07
N SER A 237 -84.76 -25.32 -48.59
CA SER A 237 -84.76 -24.27 -47.55
C SER A 237 -84.83 -24.82 -46.11
N GLU A 238 -85.14 -26.11 -45.93
CA GLU A 238 -85.30 -26.70 -44.60
C GLU A 238 -84.01 -27.32 -44.07
N LEU A 239 -83.14 -27.82 -44.96
CA LEU A 239 -81.84 -28.41 -44.60
C LEU A 239 -80.79 -27.38 -44.15
N VAL A 240 -80.91 -26.13 -44.62
CA VAL A 240 -79.97 -25.04 -44.28
C VAL A 240 -80.23 -24.48 -42.87
N ALA A 241 -81.44 -24.62 -42.35
CA ALA A 241 -81.81 -24.13 -41.02
C ALA A 241 -81.29 -25.03 -39.87
N ASP A 242 -81.01 -26.30 -40.15
CA ASP A 242 -80.48 -27.25 -39.15
C ASP A 242 -78.95 -27.19 -39.04
N ALA A 243 -78.24 -26.99 -40.17
CA ALA A 243 -76.78 -26.86 -40.19
C ALA A 243 -76.24 -25.62 -39.47
N VAL A 244 -77.04 -24.53 -39.39
CA VAL A 244 -76.64 -23.31 -38.65
C VAL A 244 -76.73 -23.51 -37.13
N ARG A 245 -77.58 -24.44 -36.66
CA ARG A 245 -77.80 -24.71 -35.23
C ARG A 245 -76.66 -25.50 -34.59
N ASP A 246 -76.00 -26.37 -35.36
CA ASP A 246 -74.84 -27.15 -34.90
C ASP A 246 -73.53 -26.32 -34.85
N SER A 247 -73.44 -25.21 -35.60
CA SER A 247 -72.26 -24.33 -35.52
C SER A 247 -72.22 -23.50 -34.22
N ALA A 248 -73.36 -23.19 -33.62
CA ALA A 248 -73.46 -22.37 -32.42
C ALA A 248 -73.14 -23.13 -31.12
N THR A 249 -73.12 -24.47 -31.13
CA THR A 249 -72.84 -25.29 -29.95
C THR A 249 -71.34 -25.56 -29.74
N LEU A 250 -70.51 -25.42 -30.78
CA LEU A 250 -69.05 -25.61 -30.73
C LEU A 250 -68.33 -24.46 -30.02
N ASP A 251 -68.84 -23.24 -30.12
CA ASP A 251 -68.20 -22.03 -29.58
C ASP A 251 -68.27 -21.97 -28.04
N VAL A 252 -69.35 -22.50 -27.45
CA VAL A 252 -69.54 -22.57 -25.99
C VAL A 252 -68.63 -23.63 -25.33
N SER A 253 -68.30 -24.70 -26.05
CA SER A 253 -67.38 -25.76 -25.58
C SER A 253 -65.93 -25.30 -25.53
N LEU A 254 -65.45 -24.56 -26.55
CA LEU A 254 -64.10 -24.02 -26.59
C LEU A 254 -63.86 -22.95 -25.51
N GLN A 255 -64.87 -22.11 -25.24
CA GLN A 255 -64.79 -21.10 -24.19
C GLN A 255 -64.74 -21.74 -22.78
N LYS A 256 -65.48 -22.83 -22.54
CA LYS A 256 -65.41 -23.60 -21.28
C LYS A 256 -64.08 -24.33 -21.10
N GLN A 257 -63.44 -24.79 -22.18
CA GLN A 257 -62.14 -25.46 -22.10
C GLN A 257 -61.01 -24.47 -21.79
N HIS A 258 -61.04 -23.27 -22.38
CA HIS A 258 -60.07 -22.20 -22.09
C HIS A 258 -60.15 -21.71 -20.64
N ILE A 259 -61.35 -21.59 -20.07
CA ILE A 259 -61.54 -21.18 -18.66
C ILE A 259 -60.98 -22.24 -17.69
N ARG A 260 -61.12 -23.53 -18.00
CA ARG A 260 -60.53 -24.61 -17.19
C ARG A 260 -59.00 -24.60 -17.24
N THR A 261 -58.40 -24.34 -18.40
CA THR A 261 -56.94 -24.25 -18.56
C THR A 261 -56.36 -23.05 -17.81
N LEU A 262 -57.05 -21.90 -17.84
CA LEU A 262 -56.67 -20.70 -17.07
C LEU A 262 -56.84 -20.91 -15.56
N GLN A 263 -57.90 -21.58 -15.11
CA GLN A 263 -58.05 -21.96 -13.69
C GLN A 263 -56.96 -22.92 -13.20
N HIS A 264 -56.47 -23.82 -14.06
CA HIS A 264 -55.36 -24.72 -13.71
C HIS A 264 -54.01 -23.99 -13.63
N HIS A 265 -53.79 -22.96 -14.47
CA HIS A 265 -52.59 -22.13 -14.43
C HIS A 265 -52.58 -21.20 -13.20
N ILE A 266 -53.71 -20.57 -12.86
CA ILE A 266 -53.83 -19.72 -11.66
C ILE A 266 -53.56 -20.54 -10.39
N ARG A 267 -54.10 -21.78 -10.30
CA ARG A 267 -53.83 -22.69 -9.18
C ARG A 267 -52.36 -23.15 -9.11
N SER A 268 -51.69 -23.32 -10.26
CA SER A 268 -50.26 -23.65 -10.32
C SER A 268 -49.34 -22.47 -9.90
N LEU A 269 -49.82 -21.24 -10.10
CA LEU A 269 -49.10 -20.02 -9.71
C LEU A 269 -49.31 -19.69 -8.22
N GLU A 270 -50.51 -19.92 -7.67
CA GLU A 270 -50.76 -19.79 -6.22
C GLU A 270 -50.01 -20.83 -5.39
N GLN A 271 -49.71 -22.01 -5.96
CA GLN A 271 -48.92 -23.06 -5.29
C GLN A 271 -47.40 -22.80 -5.32
N ARG A 272 -46.94 -21.76 -6.03
CA ARG A 272 -45.53 -21.31 -6.05
C ARG A 272 -45.19 -20.23 -5.02
N GLN A 273 -46.16 -19.71 -4.26
CA GLN A 273 -45.93 -18.59 -3.33
C GLN A 273 -46.24 -18.86 -1.85
N THR A 274 -46.34 -20.13 -1.44
CA THR A 274 -46.48 -20.50 -0.02
C THR A 274 -45.73 -21.80 0.33
N VAL A 275 -44.40 -21.80 0.19
CA VAL A 275 -43.56 -22.70 0.98
C VAL A 275 -42.44 -21.87 1.59
N ALA A 276 -42.70 -21.35 2.79
CA ALA A 276 -41.65 -21.06 3.74
C ALA A 276 -40.98 -22.39 4.10
N HIS A 277 -39.90 -22.73 3.40
CA HIS A 277 -39.07 -23.90 3.70
C HIS A 277 -37.90 -23.47 4.57
N ALA A 278 -37.67 -24.27 5.62
CA ALA A 278 -36.54 -24.23 6.52
C ALA A 278 -35.19 -24.36 5.77
N PRO A 279 -34.05 -24.05 6.44
CA PRO A 279 -32.74 -24.03 5.78
C PRO A 279 -32.39 -25.41 5.22
N PRO A 280 -31.79 -25.52 4.02
CA PRO A 280 -31.43 -26.82 3.46
C PRO A 280 -30.21 -27.39 4.17
N GLU A 281 -30.35 -28.61 4.69
CA GLU A 281 -29.24 -29.48 5.06
C GLU A 281 -28.32 -29.73 3.84
N PRO A 282 -26.99 -29.63 3.99
CA PRO A 282 -26.06 -29.81 2.88
C PRO A 282 -25.98 -31.29 2.48
N SER A 283 -26.13 -31.56 1.19
CA SER A 283 -25.91 -32.89 0.61
C SER A 283 -24.46 -33.36 0.84
N PRO A 284 -24.23 -34.58 1.36
CA PRO A 284 -22.90 -35.03 1.79
C PRO A 284 -21.86 -35.13 0.65
N GLY A 285 -22.28 -35.30 -0.60
CA GLY A 285 -21.37 -35.40 -1.75
C GLY A 285 -20.74 -34.07 -2.20
N THR A 286 -21.37 -32.93 -1.93
CA THR A 286 -20.86 -31.62 -2.37
C THR A 286 -19.80 -31.10 -1.39
N ALA A 287 -19.97 -31.38 -0.09
CA ALA A 287 -18.99 -31.04 0.94
C ALA A 287 -17.67 -31.81 0.73
N ASP A 288 -17.74 -33.12 0.46
CA ASP A 288 -16.54 -33.94 0.25
C ASP A 288 -15.71 -33.54 -0.99
N SER A 289 -16.35 -33.01 -2.04
CA SER A 289 -15.63 -32.50 -3.22
C SER A 289 -15.04 -31.09 -3.01
N LEU A 290 -15.62 -30.28 -2.12
CA LEU A 290 -15.16 -28.90 -1.86
C LEU A 290 -14.08 -28.83 -0.78
N LEU A 291 -14.09 -29.74 0.19
CA LEU A 291 -13.09 -29.83 1.26
C LEU A 291 -11.63 -29.88 0.76
N PRO A 292 -11.24 -30.71 -0.23
CA PRO A 292 -9.87 -30.73 -0.73
C PRO A 292 -9.47 -29.41 -1.42
N ILE A 293 -10.39 -28.77 -2.15
CA ILE A 293 -10.13 -27.48 -2.81
C ILE A 293 -9.93 -26.38 -1.76
N ILE A 294 -10.81 -26.30 -0.76
CA ILE A 294 -10.73 -25.34 0.35
C ILE A 294 -9.46 -25.60 1.18
N SER A 295 -9.10 -26.85 1.43
CA SER A 295 -7.86 -27.20 2.13
C SER A 295 -6.63 -26.73 1.36
N SER A 296 -6.61 -26.88 0.03
CA SER A 296 -5.50 -26.41 -0.82
C SER A 296 -5.42 -24.89 -0.91
N GLN A 297 -6.57 -24.19 -0.89
CA GLN A 297 -6.61 -22.73 -0.87
C GLN A 297 -6.14 -22.22 0.48
N ARG A 298 -6.60 -22.80 1.58
CA ARG A 298 -6.16 -22.49 2.94
C ARG A 298 -4.66 -22.71 3.10
N GLU A 299 -4.11 -23.80 2.57
CA GLU A 299 -2.66 -24.05 2.65
C GLU A 299 -1.86 -23.03 1.84
N ARG A 300 -2.32 -22.67 0.63
CA ARG A 300 -1.69 -21.60 -0.16
C ARG A 300 -1.70 -20.25 0.55
N PHE A 301 -2.83 -19.88 1.17
CA PHE A 301 -2.91 -18.64 1.96
C PHE A 301 -2.01 -18.72 3.20
N ARG A 302 -1.93 -19.87 3.86
CA ARG A 302 -1.05 -20.09 5.02
C ARG A 302 0.42 -19.93 4.62
N VAL A 303 0.85 -20.52 3.52
CA VAL A 303 2.22 -20.38 2.99
C VAL A 303 2.52 -18.93 2.61
N ARG A 304 1.63 -18.28 1.86
CA ARG A 304 1.80 -16.87 1.48
C ARG A 304 1.88 -15.95 2.70
N ASN A 305 1.06 -16.21 3.73
CA ASN A 305 1.09 -15.42 4.96
C ASN A 305 2.39 -15.67 5.73
N GLN A 306 2.88 -16.91 5.77
CA GLN A 306 4.18 -17.23 6.36
C GLN A 306 5.35 -16.56 5.62
N GLU A 307 5.33 -16.54 4.28
CA GLU A 307 6.30 -15.83 3.45
C GLU A 307 6.28 -14.31 3.74
N LEU A 308 5.09 -13.70 3.74
CA LEU A 308 4.92 -12.28 4.07
C LEU A 308 5.40 -11.96 5.49
N GLU A 309 5.13 -12.82 6.47
CA GLU A 309 5.67 -12.66 7.81
C GLU A 309 7.20 -12.75 7.84
N THR A 310 7.81 -13.66 7.07
CA THR A 310 9.29 -13.74 6.99
C THR A 310 9.89 -12.52 6.32
N GLU A 311 9.27 -12.01 5.26
CA GLU A 311 9.71 -10.79 4.58
C GLU A 311 9.55 -9.56 5.48
N ASN A 312 8.44 -9.46 6.22
CA ASN A 312 8.22 -8.38 7.19
C ASN A 312 9.28 -8.43 8.31
N ARG A 313 9.57 -9.62 8.86
CA ARG A 313 10.66 -9.81 9.84
C ARG A 313 12.02 -9.44 9.25
N HIS A 314 12.26 -9.73 7.97
CA HIS A 314 13.51 -9.37 7.30
C HIS A 314 13.65 -7.85 7.11
N GLN A 315 12.59 -7.18 6.63
CA GLN A 315 12.55 -5.73 6.49
C GLN A 315 12.72 -5.03 7.84
N GLN A 316 12.10 -5.52 8.91
CA GLN A 316 12.30 -4.99 10.26
C GLN A 316 13.75 -5.09 10.73
N LYS A 317 14.42 -6.23 10.47
CA LYS A 317 15.86 -6.37 10.75
C LYS A 317 16.70 -5.40 9.93
N GLN A 318 16.37 -5.21 8.65
CA GLN A 318 17.10 -4.27 7.79
C GLN A 318 16.94 -2.82 8.27
N ILE A 319 15.73 -2.41 8.68
CA ILE A 319 15.49 -1.11 9.30
C ILE A 319 16.34 -0.94 10.54
N GLN A 320 16.42 -1.96 11.39
CA GLN A 320 17.23 -1.91 12.61
C GLN A 320 18.74 -1.77 12.32
N VAL A 321 19.26 -2.48 11.32
CA VAL A 321 20.66 -2.36 10.88
C VAL A 321 20.94 -0.94 10.37
N ILE A 322 20.09 -0.42 9.49
CA ILE A 322 20.24 0.94 8.95
C ILE A 322 20.14 1.99 10.07
N GLN A 323 19.25 1.81 11.05
CA GLN A 323 19.17 2.70 12.21
C GLN A 323 20.46 2.69 13.03
N ASN A 324 21.02 1.50 13.31
CA ASN A 324 22.30 1.38 14.02
C ASN A 324 23.45 2.02 13.24
N GLU A 325 23.51 1.84 11.92
CA GLU A 325 24.51 2.50 11.07
C GLU A 325 24.35 4.01 11.07
N LEU A 326 23.11 4.51 11.00
CA LEU A 326 22.80 5.93 11.02
C LEU A 326 23.21 6.56 12.37
N ASP A 327 22.96 5.87 13.49
CA ASP A 327 23.38 6.32 14.81
C ASP A 327 24.90 6.26 14.98
N SER A 328 25.58 5.25 14.42
CA SER A 328 27.04 5.17 14.38
C SER A 328 27.64 6.34 13.60
N LEU A 329 27.14 6.59 12.38
CA LEU A 329 27.58 7.71 11.53
C LEU A 329 27.32 9.05 12.18
N ARG A 330 26.16 9.24 12.84
CA ARG A 330 25.88 10.45 13.63
C ARG A 330 26.89 10.63 14.76
N SER A 331 27.20 9.57 15.51
CA SER A 331 28.20 9.63 16.56
C SER A 331 29.58 10.02 16.02
N ASP A 332 29.99 9.45 14.89
CA ASP A 332 31.30 9.72 14.31
C ASP A 332 31.38 11.11 13.67
N ASN A 333 30.29 11.59 13.06
CA ASN A 333 30.19 12.97 12.59
C ASN A 333 30.33 13.98 13.73
N VAL A 334 29.72 13.70 14.90
CA VAL A 334 29.89 14.56 16.09
C VAL A 334 31.34 14.52 16.59
N LYS A 335 31.99 13.35 16.65
CA LYS A 335 33.43 13.26 17.01
C LYS A 335 34.34 13.95 16.00
N LEU A 336 33.99 13.92 14.71
CA LEU A 336 34.74 14.63 13.68
C LEU A 336 34.59 16.14 13.87
N TYR A 337 33.38 16.60 14.16
CA TYR A 337 33.12 18.00 14.51
C TYR A 337 33.89 18.42 15.77
N GLU A 338 33.94 17.58 16.81
CA GLU A 338 34.78 17.79 18.01
C GLU A 338 36.25 18.03 17.63
N LYS A 339 36.81 17.19 16.77
CA LYS A 339 38.20 17.32 16.29
C LYS A 339 38.41 18.58 15.45
N ILE A 340 37.49 18.91 14.56
CA ILE A 340 37.55 20.12 13.74
C ILE A 340 37.55 21.36 14.64
N LYS A 341 36.62 21.44 15.59
CA LYS A 341 36.53 22.57 16.53
C LYS A 341 37.76 22.66 17.42
N PHE A 342 38.31 21.53 17.86
CA PHE A 342 39.57 21.49 18.61
C PHE A 342 40.75 22.03 17.77
N LEU A 343 40.86 21.65 16.50
CA LEU A 343 41.90 22.17 15.60
C LEU A 343 41.70 23.65 15.26
N GLN A 344 40.45 24.12 15.14
CA GLN A 344 40.11 25.54 14.97
C GLN A 344 40.37 26.38 16.23
N SER A 345 40.41 25.76 17.42
CA SER A 345 40.72 26.47 18.68
C SER A 345 42.20 26.84 18.82
N TYR A 346 43.09 26.27 17.99
CA TYR A 346 44.44 26.78 17.82
C TYR A 346 44.39 28.06 16.97
N PRO A 347 45.09 29.14 17.35
CA PRO A 347 45.01 30.42 16.65
C PRO A 347 45.78 30.33 15.33
N SER A 348 45.16 29.71 14.32
CA SER A 348 45.57 29.83 12.92
C SER A 348 44.63 30.80 12.24
N ARG A 349 45.18 31.90 11.71
CA ARG A 349 44.47 32.91 10.95
C ARG A 349 43.74 32.26 9.75
N SER A 350 42.44 32.01 9.87
CA SER A 350 41.60 31.67 8.72
C SER A 350 40.37 32.58 8.69
N SER A 351 40.16 33.20 7.52
CA SER A 351 39.07 34.13 7.21
C SER A 351 37.67 33.53 7.48
N PRO A 352 36.64 34.37 7.74
CA PRO A 352 35.29 33.89 8.01
C PRO A 352 34.75 33.10 6.81
N ARG A 353 34.41 31.82 7.02
CA ARG A 353 33.69 31.00 6.06
C ARG A 353 32.18 31.14 6.28
N PRO A 354 31.36 31.05 5.23
CA PRO A 354 29.91 31.10 5.36
C PRO A 354 29.42 29.88 6.15
N ASP A 355 28.59 30.14 7.15
CA ASP A 355 27.95 29.15 8.04
C ASP A 355 27.13 28.15 7.22
N ASP A 356 27.58 26.89 7.18
CA ASP A 356 26.86 25.79 6.53
C ASP A 356 25.85 25.22 7.53
N GLY A 357 24.57 25.13 7.14
CA GLY A 357 23.49 24.67 8.04
C GLY A 357 23.71 23.26 8.61
N THR A 358 24.57 22.46 7.97
CA THR A 358 25.04 21.16 8.46
C THR A 358 25.95 21.29 9.68
N GLU A 359 26.83 22.30 9.68
CA GLU A 359 27.75 22.62 10.79
C GLU A 359 26.97 23.07 12.03
N SER A 360 25.94 23.90 11.86
CA SER A 360 25.05 24.36 12.93
C SER A 360 24.36 23.18 13.67
N ARG A 361 23.91 22.15 12.93
CA ARG A 361 23.27 20.95 13.52
C ARG A 361 24.23 20.13 14.39
N TYR A 362 25.45 19.89 13.92
CA TYR A 362 26.45 19.14 14.68
C TYR A 362 27.05 19.99 15.82
N SER A 363 27.15 21.32 15.64
CA SER A 363 27.52 22.27 16.71
C SER A 363 26.55 22.20 17.87
N SER A 364 25.24 22.26 17.60
CA SER A 364 24.19 22.11 18.62
C SER A 364 24.30 20.78 19.38
N GLN A 365 24.52 19.67 18.67
CA GLN A 365 24.68 18.34 19.31
C GLN A 365 25.95 18.24 20.16
N TYR A 366 27.03 18.88 19.72
CA TYR A 366 28.29 18.96 20.45
C TYR A 366 28.17 19.82 21.72
N GLU A 367 27.57 21.01 21.62
CA GLU A 367 27.36 21.92 22.75
C GLU A 367 26.44 21.32 23.80
N GLU A 368 25.42 20.57 23.39
CA GLU A 368 24.56 19.82 24.31
C GLU A 368 25.32 18.74 25.10
N LYS A 369 26.33 18.10 24.49
CA LYS A 369 27.18 17.12 25.18
C LYS A 369 28.20 17.76 26.13
N LEU A 370 28.67 18.97 25.80
CA LEU A 370 29.71 19.67 26.55
C LEU A 370 29.23 20.49 27.74
N ASP A 371 27.94 20.84 27.79
CA ASP A 371 27.37 21.53 28.94
C ASP A 371 26.81 20.50 29.96
N PRO A 372 27.59 20.12 31.00
CA PRO A 372 27.11 19.23 32.05
C PRO A 372 25.91 19.80 32.81
N PHE A 373 25.71 21.12 32.82
CA PHE A 373 24.56 21.75 33.48
C PHE A 373 23.28 21.66 32.62
N SER A 374 23.39 21.61 31.29
CA SER A 374 22.23 21.38 30.42
C SER A 374 21.66 19.96 30.61
N SER A 375 22.53 18.95 30.64
CA SER A 375 22.13 17.56 30.87
C SER A 375 21.65 17.33 32.31
N PHE A 376 22.31 17.97 33.28
CA PHE A 376 21.88 17.95 34.68
C PHE A 376 20.54 18.65 34.87
N SER A 377 20.33 19.84 34.31
CA SER A 377 19.06 20.56 34.43
C SER A 377 17.90 19.84 33.75
N ARG A 378 18.13 19.16 32.61
CA ARG A 378 17.15 18.26 31.98
C ARG A 378 16.84 17.06 32.88
N LYS A 379 17.86 16.37 33.41
CA LYS A 379 17.69 15.24 34.35
C LYS A 379 17.00 15.67 35.64
N GLU A 380 17.28 16.85 36.15
CA GLU A 380 16.66 17.41 37.36
C GLU A 380 15.19 17.78 37.10
N ARG A 381 14.89 18.42 35.96
CA ARG A 381 13.50 18.65 35.51
C ARG A 381 12.74 17.33 35.34
N GLN A 382 13.39 16.29 34.82
CA GLN A 382 12.78 14.98 34.64
C GLN A 382 12.58 14.25 35.97
N ARG A 383 13.51 14.34 36.93
CA ARG A 383 13.32 13.84 38.30
C ARG A 383 12.17 14.56 38.99
N LYS A 384 12.12 15.89 38.90
CA LYS A 384 11.00 16.69 39.40
C LYS A 384 9.69 16.24 38.76
N TYR A 385 9.67 16.02 37.43
CA TYR A 385 8.51 15.49 36.71
C TYR A 385 8.10 14.08 37.16
N MET A 386 9.04 13.19 37.42
CA MET A 386 8.73 11.83 37.92
C MET A 386 8.22 11.83 39.36
N ASN A 387 8.69 12.77 40.18
CA ASN A 387 8.26 12.97 41.57
C ASN A 387 6.93 13.72 41.71
N LEU A 388 6.36 14.25 40.60
CA LEU A 388 5.04 14.87 40.62
C LEU A 388 3.93 13.82 40.80
N SER A 389 2.91 14.20 41.56
CA SER A 389 1.71 13.38 41.78
C SER A 389 1.04 13.05 40.42
N PRO A 390 0.39 11.88 40.26
CA PRO A 390 -0.31 11.54 39.02
C PRO A 390 -1.31 12.61 38.55
N HIS A 391 -1.99 13.28 39.48
CA HIS A 391 -2.91 14.38 39.15
C HIS A 391 -2.17 15.65 38.69
N ASP A 392 -1.02 15.96 39.29
CA ASP A 392 -0.20 17.09 38.86
C ASP A 392 0.42 16.85 37.47
N LYS A 393 0.78 15.58 37.16
CA LYS A 393 1.23 15.17 35.82
C LYS A 393 0.14 15.35 34.78
N ALA A 394 -1.11 15.00 35.11
CA ALA A 394 -2.26 15.21 34.25
C ALA A 394 -2.48 16.71 33.99
N THR A 395 -2.47 17.54 35.03
CA THR A 395 -2.62 19.00 34.91
C THR A 395 -1.47 19.64 34.12
N LEU A 396 -0.22 19.20 34.33
CA LEU A 396 0.94 19.65 33.56
C LEU A 396 0.86 19.21 32.09
N SER A 397 0.37 18.01 31.82
CA SER A 397 0.17 17.51 30.45
C SER A 397 -0.94 18.29 29.73
N MET A 398 -2.06 18.56 30.42
CA MET A 398 -3.16 19.39 29.92
C MET A 398 -2.68 20.83 29.67
N GLY A 399 -1.92 21.41 30.61
CA GLY A 399 -1.35 22.74 30.47
C GLY A 399 -0.37 22.83 29.30
N ARG A 400 0.52 21.85 29.13
CA ARG A 400 1.42 21.80 27.97
C ARG A 400 0.68 21.61 26.66
N PHE A 401 -0.35 20.77 26.63
CA PHE A 401 -1.18 20.58 25.45
C PHE A 401 -1.84 21.90 25.03
N ILE A 402 -2.45 22.62 25.99
CA ILE A 402 -3.05 23.93 25.75
C ILE A 402 -2.00 24.94 25.27
N LEU A 403 -0.82 25.03 25.90
CA LEU A 403 0.21 26.00 25.53
C LEU A 403 0.92 25.67 24.21
N SER A 404 1.05 24.39 23.86
CA SER A 404 1.79 23.94 22.67
C SER A 404 1.06 24.24 21.36
N ASN A 405 -0.27 24.26 21.38
CA ASN A 405 -1.08 24.40 20.17
C ASN A 405 -1.78 25.76 20.11
N LYS A 406 -1.59 26.50 19.01
CA LYS A 406 -2.25 27.80 18.79
C LYS A 406 -3.78 27.68 18.81
N ILE A 407 -4.34 26.58 18.28
CA ILE A 407 -5.78 26.34 18.25
C ILE A 407 -6.31 26.06 19.66
N ALA A 408 -5.61 25.23 20.44
CA ALA A 408 -6.00 24.91 21.81
C ALA A 408 -6.03 26.17 22.70
N ARG A 409 -5.04 27.08 22.55
CA ARG A 409 -5.05 28.38 23.24
C ARG A 409 -6.28 29.21 22.90
N THR A 410 -6.65 29.28 21.62
CA THR A 410 -7.84 30.03 21.18
C THR A 410 -9.12 29.42 21.76
N ILE A 411 -9.26 28.10 21.75
CA ILE A 411 -10.43 27.40 22.33
C ILE A 411 -10.52 27.66 23.84
N THR A 412 -9.43 27.52 24.58
CA THR A 412 -9.42 27.77 26.03
C THR A 412 -9.78 29.23 26.35
N PHE A 413 -9.30 30.19 25.55
CA PHE A 413 -9.65 31.61 25.73
C PHE A 413 -11.15 31.88 25.55
N PHE A 414 -11.77 31.33 24.50
CA PHE A 414 -13.22 31.49 24.32
C PHE A 414 -14.02 30.71 25.37
N TYR A 415 -13.53 29.55 25.79
CA TYR A 415 -14.15 28.76 26.86
C TYR A 415 -14.14 29.50 28.20
N THR A 416 -13.03 30.15 28.57
CA THR A 416 -13.00 30.96 29.81
C THR A 416 -13.93 32.15 29.71
N ILE A 417 -13.97 32.89 28.59
CA ILE A 417 -14.92 33.99 28.39
C ILE A 417 -16.36 33.50 28.52
N PHE A 418 -16.71 32.39 27.86
CA PHE A 418 -18.04 31.81 27.93
C PHE A 418 -18.43 31.43 29.37
N LEU A 419 -17.52 30.79 30.11
CA LEU A 419 -17.76 30.42 31.51
C LEU A 419 -17.98 31.66 32.38
N HIS A 420 -17.19 32.72 32.18
CA HIS A 420 -17.39 33.98 32.89
C HIS A 420 -18.75 34.60 32.55
N CYS A 421 -19.12 34.67 31.27
CA CYS A 421 -20.45 35.14 30.85
C CYS A 421 -21.58 34.33 31.49
N LEU A 422 -21.44 33.00 31.55
CA LEU A 422 -22.41 32.12 32.18
C LEU A 422 -22.54 32.40 33.68
N VAL A 423 -21.41 32.51 34.39
CA VAL A 423 -21.40 32.86 35.82
C VAL A 423 -22.05 34.23 36.04
N PHE A 424 -21.73 35.24 35.23
CA PHE A 424 -22.38 36.55 35.28
C PHE A 424 -23.89 36.46 35.04
N LEU A 425 -24.34 35.67 34.08
CA LEU A 425 -25.78 35.46 33.82
C LEU A 425 -26.47 34.78 35.00
N VAL A 426 -25.85 33.77 35.61
CA VAL A 426 -26.39 33.08 36.79
C VAL A 426 -26.47 34.03 37.99
N LEU A 427 -25.40 34.80 38.25
CA LEU A 427 -25.39 35.80 39.31
C LEU A 427 -26.41 36.92 39.04
N TYR A 428 -26.55 37.37 37.79
CA TYR A 428 -27.55 38.34 37.40
C TYR A 428 -28.97 37.83 37.63
N LYS A 429 -29.26 36.57 37.23
CA LYS A 429 -30.56 35.94 37.48
C LYS A 429 -30.84 35.79 38.96
N LEU A 430 -29.88 35.31 39.74
CA LEU A 430 -30.02 35.19 41.20
C LEU A 430 -30.25 36.56 41.86
N ALA A 431 -29.49 37.58 41.47
CA ALA A 431 -29.65 38.93 41.97
C ALA A 431 -31.02 39.52 41.60
N ASN A 432 -31.48 39.33 40.36
CA ASN A 432 -32.78 39.82 39.89
C ASN A 432 -33.94 39.10 40.59
N THR A 433 -33.85 37.78 40.78
CA THR A 433 -34.85 37.03 41.55
C THR A 433 -34.86 37.44 43.02
N ALA A 434 -33.69 37.70 43.62
CA ALA A 434 -33.59 38.18 45.00
C ALA A 434 -34.10 39.63 45.16
N ALA A 435 -33.90 40.49 44.16
CA ALA A 435 -34.47 41.84 44.11
C ALA A 435 -35.99 41.79 44.00
N CYS A 436 -36.54 41.06 43.02
CA CYS A 436 -37.98 40.90 42.83
C CYS A 436 -38.68 40.32 44.07
N LYS A 437 -38.07 39.35 44.76
CA LYS A 437 -38.59 38.86 46.04
C LYS A 437 -38.64 39.97 47.10
N ARG A 438 -37.56 40.75 47.25
CA ARG A 438 -37.53 41.88 48.20
C ARG A 438 -38.60 42.92 47.88
N ASP A 439 -38.74 43.28 46.61
CA ASP A 439 -39.76 44.25 46.15
C ASP A 439 -41.18 43.72 46.42
N MET A 440 -41.42 42.43 46.21
CA MET A 440 -42.71 41.80 46.55
C MET A 440 -42.99 41.80 48.06
N TYR A 441 -41.97 41.57 48.90
CA TYR A 441 -42.12 41.67 50.36
C TYR A 441 -42.39 43.10 50.81
N SER A 442 -41.73 44.11 50.22
CA SER A 442 -42.00 45.51 50.54
C SER A 442 -43.39 45.95 50.08
N ASP A 443 -43.82 45.54 48.88
CA ASP A 443 -45.17 45.83 48.37
C ASP A 443 -46.25 45.18 49.25
N CYS A 444 -46.04 43.93 49.67
CA CYS A 444 -46.95 43.24 50.58
C CYS A 444 -47.03 43.94 51.96
N ALA A 445 -45.88 44.35 52.51
CA ALA A 445 -45.83 45.07 53.78
C ALA A 445 -46.49 46.45 53.68
N GLN A 446 -46.28 47.17 52.57
CA GLN A 446 -46.91 48.46 52.32
C GLN A 446 -48.43 48.33 52.21
N ARG A 447 -48.93 47.39 51.40
CA ARG A 447 -50.39 47.16 51.28
C ARG A 447 -51.02 46.72 52.59
N PHE A 448 -50.32 45.92 53.40
CA PHE A 448 -50.80 45.56 54.73
C PHE A 448 -50.87 46.78 55.65
N ALA A 449 -49.85 47.65 55.64
CA ALA A 449 -49.86 48.89 56.41
C ALA A 449 -50.99 49.84 55.96
N GLU A 450 -51.22 49.98 54.65
CA GLU A 450 -52.34 50.75 54.09
C GLU A 450 -53.70 50.17 54.53
N HIS A 451 -53.87 48.84 54.44
CA HIS A 451 -55.10 48.17 54.90
C HIS A 451 -55.33 48.34 56.41
N MET A 452 -54.29 48.21 57.24
CA MET A 452 -54.41 48.44 58.69
C MET A 452 -54.85 49.88 58.98
N LYS A 453 -54.29 50.86 58.28
CA LYS A 453 -54.67 52.26 58.42
C LYS A 453 -56.12 52.53 57.96
N GLU A 454 -56.57 51.92 56.88
CA GLU A 454 -57.90 52.18 56.32
C GLU A 454 -59.03 51.48 57.07
N PHE A 455 -58.80 50.25 57.55
CA PHE A 455 -59.85 49.41 58.13
C PHE A 455 -59.76 49.22 59.65
N HIS A 456 -58.63 49.60 60.29
CA HIS A 456 -58.42 49.40 61.72
C HIS A 456 -57.99 50.66 62.51
N ASP A 457 -57.75 51.83 61.88
CA ASP A 457 -57.48 53.08 62.64
C ASP A 457 -58.70 53.58 63.43
N ASP A 458 -59.93 53.20 63.05
CA ASP A 458 -61.16 53.63 63.76
C ASP A 458 -61.39 52.90 65.11
N PHE A 459 -60.46 52.02 65.54
CA PHE A 459 -60.59 51.28 66.81
C PHE A 459 -59.86 51.91 68.00
N ASP A 460 -59.12 53.01 67.82
CA ASP A 460 -58.40 53.68 68.92
C ASP A 460 -59.07 54.98 69.43
N ASP A 461 -60.19 55.43 68.84
CA ASP A 461 -60.99 56.59 69.31
C ASP A 461 -62.24 56.20 70.14
N ALA A 462 -62.32 54.95 70.60
CA ALA A 462 -63.34 54.50 71.54
C ALA A 462 -62.73 54.14 72.91
N HIS A 463 -62.08 55.10 73.54
CA HIS A 463 -61.96 55.15 75.01
C HIS A 463 -61.98 56.56 75.58
#